data_AF-A0A6J8B632-F1
#
_entry.id   AF-A0A6J8B632-F1
#
_cell.length_a   1.000
_cell.length_b   1.000
_cell.length_c   1.000
_cell.angle_alpha   90.00
_cell.angle_beta   90.00
_cell.angle_gamma   90.00
#
_symmetry.space_group_name_H-M   'P 1'
#
loop_
_entity.id
_entity.type
_entity.pdbx_description
1 polymer ?
#
loop_
_entity_poly.entity_id
_entity_poly.type
_entity_poly.pdbx_seq_one_letter_code
_entity_poly.pdbx_strand_id
1 'polypeptide(L)'
;MSLPKDCAEFLTKNNLSHHEEFFYNLGVASFDDFFAIESLDLKSYLKPLEERRFFKALSGFKSGNDFKTEKKKVETEHTERTPEINNKQKNKHQLPDFEDFERIDVKEEECYEQQIGTEGGSELLQDNLEECIATPIPSTSNKMKGQSSEHQEFEICNQGSQKPTMFGSKKTYGNAAEKGIKLWSDFQIKTAIGLEKKRREFFNMKAEELCSVTHIKRNWTKTEIAGAADTAWTLKKTALLQVENSYISTLLEGKKAPKQKESTIRKNLEEMMVNHMKLVSLDQELKVLAEEGNSDRKKEVEEEMKHIMR
;
A
#
# COMPACT_ATOMS: atom_id res chain seq x y z
N MET A 1 34.74 6.26 -9.28
CA MET A 1 34.06 6.82 -10.47
C MET A 1 32.92 7.68 -9.95
N SER A 2 32.64 8.82 -10.58
CA SER A 2 31.63 9.78 -10.13
C SER A 2 30.41 9.75 -11.04
N LEU A 3 29.24 10.13 -10.51
CA LEU A 3 28.07 10.40 -11.36
C LEU A 3 28.37 11.50 -12.39
N PRO A 4 27.61 11.53 -13.50
CA PRO A 4 27.56 12.71 -14.36
C PRO A 4 27.25 13.97 -13.54
N LYS A 5 27.90 15.08 -13.93
CA LYS A 5 27.84 16.35 -13.18
C LYS A 5 26.41 16.84 -12.94
N ASP A 6 25.56 16.75 -13.95
CA ASP A 6 24.17 17.20 -13.89
C ASP A 6 23.34 16.39 -12.88
N CYS A 7 23.63 15.10 -12.76
CA CYS A 7 23.00 14.22 -11.78
C CYS A 7 23.47 14.53 -10.36
N ALA A 8 24.78 14.76 -10.16
CA ALA A 8 25.33 15.16 -8.86
C ALA A 8 24.82 16.53 -8.41
N GLU A 9 24.70 17.50 -9.32
CA GLU A 9 24.12 18.82 -9.05
C GLU A 9 22.64 18.70 -8.64
N PHE A 10 21.86 17.86 -9.33
CA PHE A 10 20.47 17.59 -8.97
C PHE A 10 20.35 16.96 -7.57
N LEU A 11 21.16 15.97 -7.26
CA LEU A 11 21.16 15.32 -5.93
C LEU A 11 21.54 16.33 -4.85
N THR A 12 22.57 17.15 -5.08
CA THR A 12 23.00 18.19 -4.15
C THR A 12 21.91 19.23 -3.92
N LYS A 13 21.27 19.74 -4.98
CA LYS A 13 20.18 20.74 -4.90
C LYS A 13 18.99 20.24 -4.07
N ASN A 14 18.78 18.93 -4.04
CA ASN A 14 17.67 18.29 -3.33
C ASN A 14 18.07 17.68 -1.97
N ASN A 15 19.26 17.97 -1.47
CA ASN A 15 19.81 17.41 -0.22
C ASN A 15 19.95 15.87 -0.23
N LEU A 16 20.32 15.30 -1.37
CA LEU A 16 20.50 13.87 -1.61
C LEU A 16 21.94 13.51 -2.04
N SER A 17 22.91 14.40 -1.85
CA SER A 17 24.31 14.17 -2.25
C SER A 17 24.97 12.96 -1.58
N HIS A 18 24.54 12.59 -0.37
CA HIS A 18 25.02 11.39 0.32
C HIS A 18 24.58 10.08 -0.35
N HIS A 19 23.65 10.12 -1.31
CA HIS A 19 23.21 8.96 -2.09
C HIS A 19 23.90 8.85 -3.46
N GLU A 20 24.89 9.69 -3.78
CA GLU A 20 25.59 9.65 -5.07
C GLU A 20 26.18 8.26 -5.37
N GLU A 21 26.83 7.63 -4.40
CA GLU A 21 27.41 6.29 -4.61
C GLU A 21 26.34 5.24 -4.94
N PHE A 22 25.15 5.35 -4.34
CA PHE A 22 24.03 4.46 -4.60
C PHE A 22 23.54 4.59 -6.06
N PHE A 23 23.28 5.81 -6.54
CA PHE A 23 22.84 6.02 -7.92
C PHE A 23 23.90 5.62 -8.95
N TYR A 24 25.17 5.80 -8.61
CA TYR A 24 26.28 5.32 -9.43
C TYR A 24 26.25 3.79 -9.54
N ASN A 25 26.08 3.08 -8.42
CA ASN A 25 25.98 1.62 -8.41
C ASN A 25 24.71 1.09 -9.10
N LEU A 26 23.66 1.90 -9.16
CA LEU A 26 22.44 1.60 -9.92
C LEU A 26 22.65 1.71 -11.45
N GLY A 27 23.80 2.21 -11.89
CA GLY A 27 24.13 2.34 -13.32
C GLY A 27 23.59 3.61 -13.97
N VAL A 28 23.30 4.66 -13.19
CA VAL A 28 22.89 5.97 -13.73
C VAL A 28 24.06 6.59 -14.49
N ALA A 29 23.95 6.61 -15.82
CA ALA A 29 24.97 7.13 -16.73
C ALA A 29 24.60 8.50 -17.30
N SER A 30 23.34 8.90 -17.17
CA SER A 30 22.78 10.15 -17.68
C SER A 30 21.64 10.66 -16.78
N PHE A 31 21.26 11.92 -16.96
CA PHE A 31 20.11 12.48 -16.22
C PHE A 31 18.79 11.82 -16.64
N ASP A 32 18.68 11.37 -17.89
CA ASP A 32 17.49 10.69 -18.39
C ASP A 32 17.22 9.37 -17.66
N ASP A 33 18.29 8.71 -17.19
CA ASP A 33 18.18 7.46 -16.42
C ASP A 33 17.41 7.66 -15.10
N PHE A 34 17.43 8.86 -14.50
CA PHE A 34 16.61 9.14 -13.31
C PHE A 34 15.12 8.99 -13.57
N PHE A 35 14.64 9.27 -14.80
CA PHE A 35 13.24 9.10 -15.15
C PHE A 35 12.85 7.64 -15.40
N ALA A 36 13.83 6.76 -15.61
CA ALA A 36 13.63 5.32 -15.77
C ALA A 36 13.63 4.57 -14.42
N ILE A 37 14.10 5.19 -13.34
CA ILE A 37 14.09 4.60 -11.99
C ILE A 37 12.65 4.49 -11.49
N GLU A 38 12.22 3.26 -11.19
CA GLU A 38 10.90 3.04 -10.59
C GLU A 38 10.94 3.34 -9.07
N SER A 39 9.80 3.76 -8.51
CA SER A 39 9.65 3.92 -7.05
C SER A 39 10.05 2.66 -6.28
N LEU A 40 9.87 1.48 -6.89
CA LEU A 40 10.22 0.22 -6.25
C LEU A 40 11.72 0.06 -5.99
N ASP A 41 12.56 0.60 -6.86
CA ASP A 41 14.02 0.48 -6.78
C ASP A 41 14.60 1.35 -5.65
N LEU A 42 13.92 2.46 -5.33
CA LEU A 42 14.38 3.43 -4.33
C LEU A 42 13.92 3.11 -2.91
N LYS A 43 12.81 2.36 -2.74
CA LYS A 43 12.21 2.07 -1.42
C LYS A 43 13.11 1.32 -0.44
N SER A 44 14.11 0.60 -0.95
CA SER A 44 15.05 -0.14 -0.11
C SER A 44 16.27 0.68 0.32
N TYR A 45 16.47 1.87 -0.25
CA TYR A 45 17.70 2.67 -0.06
C TYR A 45 17.42 4.11 0.41
N LEU A 46 16.32 4.72 -0.03
CA LEU A 46 15.91 6.05 0.39
C LEU A 46 14.89 5.99 1.53
N LYS A 47 14.99 6.93 2.48
CA LYS A 47 13.90 7.13 3.45
C LYS A 47 12.64 7.62 2.72
N PRO A 48 11.42 7.34 3.23
CA PRO A 48 10.18 7.75 2.55
C PRO A 48 10.09 9.26 2.23
N LEU A 49 10.65 10.11 3.10
CA LEU A 49 10.71 11.57 2.85
C LEU A 49 11.70 11.94 1.74
N GLU A 50 12.81 11.24 1.63
CA GLU A 50 13.83 11.43 0.59
C GLU A 50 13.33 10.94 -0.76
N GLU A 51 12.68 9.76 -0.81
CA GLU A 51 12.00 9.24 -2.00
C GLU A 51 10.96 10.24 -2.54
N ARG A 52 10.10 10.75 -1.65
CA ARG A 52 9.08 11.74 -2.04
C ARG A 52 9.69 13.04 -2.56
N ARG A 53 10.79 13.51 -1.95
CA ARG A 53 11.52 14.69 -2.42
C ARG A 53 12.14 14.46 -3.78
N PHE A 54 12.78 13.32 -3.98
CA PHE A 54 13.39 12.91 -5.26
C PHE A 54 12.36 12.94 -6.39
N PHE A 55 11.24 12.22 -6.25
CA PHE A 55 10.22 12.17 -7.30
C PHE A 55 9.50 13.50 -7.50
N LYS A 56 9.27 14.27 -6.43
CA LYS A 56 8.69 15.62 -6.57
C LYS A 56 9.62 16.53 -7.37
N ALA A 57 10.91 16.55 -7.06
CA ALA A 57 11.90 17.33 -7.79
C ALA A 57 11.95 16.89 -9.25
N LEU A 58 12.05 15.57 -9.51
CA LEU A 58 12.11 15.00 -10.85
C LEU A 58 10.86 15.34 -11.69
N SER A 59 9.67 15.36 -11.07
CA SER A 59 8.43 15.75 -11.75
C SER A 59 8.42 17.23 -12.18
N GLY A 60 9.04 18.12 -11.40
CA GLY A 60 9.18 19.54 -11.74
C GLY A 60 10.09 19.79 -12.95
N PHE A 61 11.08 18.91 -13.15
CA PHE A 61 11.91 18.92 -14.37
C PHE A 61 11.10 18.48 -15.60
N LYS A 62 10.23 17.47 -15.45
CA LYS A 62 9.38 16.96 -16.53
C LYS A 62 8.33 17.98 -17.00
N SER A 63 7.87 18.86 -16.09
CA SER A 63 6.94 19.94 -16.43
C SER A 63 7.62 21.19 -17.01
N GLY A 64 8.94 21.16 -17.24
CA GLY A 64 9.67 22.23 -17.93
C GLY A 64 9.87 23.51 -17.13
N ASN A 65 9.66 23.50 -15.81
CA ASN A 65 9.51 24.74 -15.04
C ASN A 65 10.79 25.37 -14.46
N ASP A 66 11.98 24.77 -14.52
CA ASP A 66 13.12 25.27 -13.72
C ASP A 66 14.49 25.32 -14.41
N PHE A 67 14.53 25.53 -15.73
CA PHE A 67 15.79 25.86 -16.43
C PHE A 67 15.73 27.21 -17.15
N LYS A 68 15.40 28.28 -16.41
CA LYS A 68 15.97 29.59 -16.75
C LYS A 68 17.41 29.59 -16.23
N THR A 69 18.34 29.18 -17.08
CA THR A 69 19.78 29.37 -16.87
C THR A 69 20.06 30.84 -16.57
N GLU A 70 20.39 31.13 -15.32
CA GLU A 70 21.02 32.38 -14.92
C GLU A 70 22.48 32.34 -15.40
N LYS A 71 22.68 32.58 -16.71
CA LYS A 71 24.01 32.88 -17.26
C LYS A 71 24.44 34.24 -16.69
N LYS A 72 25.13 34.22 -15.55
CA LYS A 72 25.87 35.39 -15.05
C LYS A 72 26.95 35.75 -16.08
N LYS A 73 26.69 36.86 -16.78
CA LYS A 73 27.66 37.58 -17.60
C LYS A 73 28.73 38.14 -16.65
N VAL A 74 29.94 37.62 -16.75
CA VAL A 74 31.13 38.23 -16.12
C VAL A 74 31.51 39.41 -17.00
N GLU A 75 31.13 40.61 -16.60
CA GLU A 75 31.77 41.85 -17.05
C GLU A 75 32.75 42.28 -15.96
N THR A 76 34.02 42.15 -16.29
CA THR A 76 35.16 42.79 -15.65
C THR A 76 35.06 44.30 -15.83
N GLU A 77 34.91 45.04 -14.72
CA GLU A 77 35.32 46.43 -14.66
C GLU A 77 36.30 46.63 -13.50
N HIS A 78 37.51 47.04 -13.88
CA HIS A 78 38.54 47.62 -13.03
C HIS A 78 38.03 48.93 -12.44
N THR A 79 38.12 49.10 -11.12
CA THR A 79 38.46 50.41 -10.56
C THR A 79 39.20 50.24 -9.23
N GLU A 80 40.43 50.75 -9.21
CA GLU A 80 41.29 50.95 -8.05
C GLU A 80 40.70 52.00 -7.09
N ARG A 81 40.83 51.79 -5.77
CA ARG A 81 41.44 52.74 -4.80
C ARG A 81 41.11 52.34 -3.35
N THR A 82 42.16 51.97 -2.63
CA THR A 82 42.31 52.02 -1.16
C THR A 82 42.82 53.42 -0.73
N PRO A 83 43.07 53.69 0.56
CA PRO A 83 42.22 53.49 1.75
C PRO A 83 42.17 54.79 2.61
N GLU A 84 41.32 54.86 3.63
CA GLU A 84 41.65 55.73 4.76
C GLU A 84 41.15 55.19 6.11
N ILE A 85 42.07 55.31 7.06
CA ILE A 85 42.12 54.75 8.40
C ILE A 85 41.46 55.74 9.36
N ASN A 86 40.66 55.29 10.32
CA ASN A 86 40.86 55.73 11.70
C ASN A 86 40.22 54.83 12.76
N ASN A 87 41.11 54.33 13.62
CA ASN A 87 40.86 53.70 14.90
C ASN A 87 40.20 54.68 15.89
N LYS A 88 39.29 54.18 16.72
CA LYS A 88 39.34 54.45 18.17
C LYS A 88 38.60 53.40 18.98
N GLN A 89 39.36 52.79 19.87
CA GLN A 89 39.02 51.83 20.90
C GLN A 89 38.02 52.40 21.94
N LYS A 90 37.18 51.53 22.52
CA LYS A 90 37.23 51.15 23.95
C LYS A 90 36.07 50.20 24.35
N ASN A 91 36.44 48.98 24.72
CA ASN A 91 36.21 48.36 26.04
C ASN A 91 34.82 48.46 26.69
N LYS A 92 34.10 47.33 26.80
CA LYS A 92 33.94 46.52 28.05
C LYS A 92 32.74 45.57 27.94
N HIS A 93 32.89 44.43 28.62
CA HIS A 93 31.91 43.37 28.87
C HIS A 93 30.48 43.84 29.11
N GLN A 94 29.53 43.10 28.53
CA GLN A 94 28.39 42.50 29.23
C GLN A 94 27.70 41.49 28.30
N LEU A 95 27.54 40.25 28.79
CA LEU A 95 26.54 39.31 28.29
C LEU A 95 25.15 39.92 28.51
N PRO A 96 24.22 39.81 27.56
CA PRO A 96 22.82 39.87 27.87
C PRO A 96 22.12 38.53 27.66
N ASP A 97 21.12 38.39 28.51
CA ASP A 97 20.20 37.29 28.68
C ASP A 97 19.43 36.90 27.43
N PHE A 98 19.02 35.65 27.48
CA PHE A 98 18.26 34.91 26.50
C PHE A 98 16.76 35.08 26.82
N GLU A 99 16.16 36.21 26.46
CA GLU A 99 14.69 36.34 26.36
C GLU A 99 14.34 37.20 25.14
N ASP A 100 13.14 36.97 24.60
CA ASP A 100 12.55 37.51 23.37
C ASP A 100 12.88 36.75 22.06
N PHE A 101 12.22 35.59 21.88
CA PHE A 101 11.76 35.21 20.56
C PHE A 101 10.31 35.63 20.36
N GLU A 102 10.16 36.51 19.38
CA GLU A 102 8.95 37.16 18.92
C GLU A 102 7.81 36.18 18.61
N ARG A 103 6.60 36.57 19.03
CA ARG A 103 5.34 36.10 18.44
C ARG A 103 5.36 36.39 16.95
N ILE A 104 5.37 35.35 16.13
CA ILE A 104 4.93 35.46 14.74
C ILE A 104 3.47 35.02 14.70
N ASP A 105 2.58 36.02 14.66
CA ASP A 105 1.19 35.86 14.27
C ASP A 105 1.13 35.42 12.79
N VAL A 106 0.82 34.14 12.56
CA VAL A 106 0.39 33.69 11.23
C VAL A 106 -1.13 33.75 11.20
N LYS A 107 -1.61 34.74 10.43
CA LYS A 107 -3.01 35.00 10.13
C LYS A 107 -3.68 33.77 9.55
N GLU A 108 -4.89 33.52 10.07
CA GLU A 108 -5.89 32.61 9.51
C GLU A 108 -6.16 32.99 8.06
N GLU A 109 -5.96 32.04 7.13
CA GLU A 109 -6.56 32.12 5.79
C GLU A 109 -7.87 31.37 5.79
N GLU A 110 -8.90 32.10 5.36
CA GLU A 110 -10.30 31.75 5.37
C GLU A 110 -10.66 30.62 4.38
N CYS A 111 -11.55 29.79 4.90
CA CYS A 111 -12.58 28.98 4.26
C CYS A 111 -12.90 29.26 2.77
N TYR A 112 -12.88 28.21 1.95
CA TYR A 112 -13.82 28.05 0.84
C TYR A 112 -14.80 26.94 1.19
N GLU A 113 -16.01 27.33 1.61
CA GLU A 113 -17.18 26.45 1.63
C GLU A 113 -17.64 26.22 0.20
N GLN A 114 -17.73 24.95 -0.20
CA GLN A 114 -18.45 24.56 -1.41
C GLN A 114 -19.75 23.86 -0.98
N GLN A 115 -20.84 24.62 -1.08
CA GLN A 115 -22.22 24.17 -0.93
C GLN A 115 -22.52 23.10 -1.98
N ILE A 116 -22.96 21.91 -1.54
CA ILE A 116 -23.80 21.03 -2.35
C ILE A 116 -25.04 20.73 -1.51
N GLY A 117 -26.17 21.21 -2.01
CA GLY A 117 -27.48 21.15 -1.37
C GLY A 117 -28.00 19.73 -1.23
N THR A 118 -28.62 19.49 -0.08
CA THR A 118 -29.63 18.48 0.16
C THR A 118 -30.96 18.93 -0.43
N GLU A 119 -31.61 18.10 -1.25
CA GLU A 119 -33.05 17.81 -1.21
C GLU A 119 -33.46 16.84 -2.34
N GLY A 120 -34.31 15.86 -2.02
CA GLY A 120 -35.08 15.07 -2.99
C GLY A 120 -34.82 13.57 -2.98
N GLY A 121 -35.65 12.82 -2.25
CA GLY A 121 -35.57 11.36 -2.13
C GLY A 121 -36.24 10.57 -3.26
N SER A 122 -36.02 9.25 -3.23
CA SER A 122 -36.86 8.14 -3.73
C SER A 122 -35.98 6.87 -3.58
N GLU A 123 -36.28 5.98 -2.63
CA GLU A 123 -37.18 4.82 -2.77
C GLU A 123 -36.48 3.59 -3.39
N LEU A 124 -36.58 2.47 -2.65
CA LEU A 124 -36.47 1.07 -3.10
C LEU A 124 -35.16 0.57 -3.74
N LEU A 125 -34.41 -0.25 -2.99
CA LEU A 125 -34.22 -1.68 -3.28
C LEU A 125 -33.35 -2.33 -2.18
N GLN A 126 -34.03 -2.92 -1.20
CA GLN A 126 -33.53 -4.12 -0.53
C GLN A 126 -33.64 -5.27 -1.53
N ASP A 127 -32.59 -6.09 -1.65
CA ASP A 127 -32.69 -7.55 -1.57
C ASP A 127 -31.35 -8.23 -1.86
N ASN A 128 -31.09 -9.30 -1.11
CA ASN A 128 -30.14 -10.39 -1.35
C ASN A 128 -28.68 -10.21 -0.90
N LEU A 129 -28.44 -10.48 0.38
CA LEU A 129 -27.24 -11.22 0.78
C LEU A 129 -27.59 -12.20 1.91
N GLU A 130 -28.16 -13.35 1.53
CA GLU A 130 -28.33 -14.48 2.44
C GLU A 130 -26.99 -15.13 2.78
N GLU A 131 -26.85 -15.34 4.08
CA GLU A 131 -25.87 -16.18 4.77
C GLU A 131 -25.73 -17.58 4.17
N CYS A 132 -24.50 -18.00 3.88
CA CYS A 132 -24.16 -19.42 3.79
C CYS A 132 -23.48 -19.85 5.10
N ILE A 133 -24.31 -20.25 6.07
CA ILE A 133 -23.88 -20.98 7.26
C ILE A 133 -23.62 -22.43 6.85
N ALA A 134 -22.44 -22.93 7.18
CA ALA A 134 -22.04 -24.31 6.99
C ALA A 134 -22.95 -25.27 7.76
N THR A 135 -23.50 -26.28 7.07
CA THR A 135 -24.11 -27.46 7.71
C THR A 135 -23.38 -28.74 7.34
N PRO A 136 -23.40 -29.78 8.20
CA PRO A 136 -22.51 -30.92 8.13
C PRO A 136 -23.03 -32.02 7.19
N ILE A 137 -22.07 -32.76 6.63
CA ILE A 137 -22.25 -33.90 5.72
C ILE A 137 -22.98 -35.07 6.42
N PRO A 138 -24.06 -35.64 5.84
CA PRO A 138 -24.52 -36.96 6.21
C PRO A 138 -23.88 -38.04 5.34
N SER A 139 -23.25 -39.01 6.01
CA SER A 139 -22.76 -40.26 5.42
C SER A 139 -23.93 -41.19 5.09
N THR A 140 -24.09 -41.57 3.82
CA THR A 140 -24.78 -42.83 3.48
C THR A 140 -24.06 -43.58 2.36
N SER A 141 -23.75 -44.83 2.69
CA SER A 141 -23.35 -45.91 1.80
C SER A 141 -24.49 -46.24 0.84
N ASN A 142 -24.19 -46.44 -0.45
CA ASN A 142 -24.61 -47.64 -1.17
C ASN A 142 -23.90 -47.84 -2.52
N LYS A 143 -23.53 -49.10 -2.75
CA LYS A 143 -23.05 -49.73 -3.99
C LYS A 143 -24.18 -49.81 -5.03
N MET A 144 -23.90 -49.51 -6.30
CA MET A 144 -24.06 -50.46 -7.43
C MET A 144 -23.64 -49.86 -8.80
N LYS A 145 -22.77 -50.63 -9.47
CA LYS A 145 -22.59 -50.87 -10.93
C LYS A 145 -23.10 -49.82 -11.96
N GLY A 146 -22.13 -49.18 -12.63
CA GLY A 146 -21.75 -49.46 -14.03
C GLY A 146 -22.64 -48.95 -15.18
N GLN A 147 -22.14 -47.96 -15.94
CA GLN A 147 -22.01 -48.00 -17.42
C GLN A 147 -21.35 -46.73 -17.98
N SER A 148 -20.38 -46.95 -18.89
CA SER A 148 -20.07 -46.21 -20.14
C SER A 148 -20.09 -44.67 -20.12
N SER A 149 -18.92 -44.03 -20.10
CA SER A 149 -18.23 -43.46 -21.28
C SER A 149 -18.95 -42.29 -21.95
N GLU A 150 -18.43 -41.08 -21.72
CA GLU A 150 -17.96 -40.19 -22.79
C GLU A 150 -17.06 -39.10 -22.17
N HIS A 151 -15.76 -39.23 -22.47
CA HIS A 151 -14.74 -38.23 -22.19
C HIS A 151 -14.93 -37.05 -23.15
N GLN A 152 -15.11 -35.84 -22.62
CA GLN A 152 -14.86 -34.62 -23.37
C GLN A 152 -13.51 -34.06 -22.93
N GLU A 153 -12.44 -34.60 -23.52
CA GLU A 153 -11.10 -34.03 -23.50
C GLU A 153 -11.10 -32.78 -24.38
N PHE A 154 -10.93 -31.60 -23.77
CA PHE A 154 -10.43 -30.44 -24.50
C PHE A 154 -8.89 -30.48 -24.45
N GLU A 155 -8.30 -31.26 -25.35
CA GLU A 155 -6.93 -31.04 -25.81
C GLU A 155 -6.88 -29.71 -26.55
N ILE A 156 -6.30 -28.67 -25.93
CA ILE A 156 -5.73 -27.56 -26.68
C ILE A 156 -4.24 -27.83 -26.80
N CYS A 157 -3.88 -28.57 -27.85
CA CYS A 157 -2.56 -28.53 -28.45
C CYS A 157 -2.21 -27.08 -28.81
N ASN A 158 -1.16 -26.53 -28.21
CA ASN A 158 -0.47 -25.37 -28.74
C ASN A 158 0.97 -25.78 -29.10
N GLN A 159 1.11 -26.49 -30.21
CA GLN A 159 2.31 -26.45 -31.02
C GLN A 159 2.23 -25.21 -31.91
N GLY A 160 3.02 -24.20 -31.58
CA GLY A 160 3.16 -22.98 -32.36
C GLY A 160 4.57 -22.45 -32.20
N SER A 161 5.51 -23.04 -32.94
CA SER A 161 6.84 -22.50 -33.15
C SER A 161 6.74 -21.06 -33.65
N GLN A 162 7.09 -20.09 -32.79
CA GLN A 162 7.40 -18.73 -33.21
C GLN A 162 8.83 -18.39 -32.85
N LYS A 163 9.57 -17.94 -33.88
CA LYS A 163 10.95 -17.47 -33.84
C LYS A 163 11.12 -16.28 -32.88
N PRO A 164 12.33 -16.05 -32.33
CA PRO A 164 12.56 -15.11 -31.25
C PRO A 164 12.57 -13.66 -31.75
N THR A 165 11.72 -12.82 -31.18
CA THR A 165 11.88 -11.37 -31.25
C THR A 165 12.83 -10.93 -30.14
N MET A 166 13.92 -10.31 -30.56
CA MET A 166 14.91 -9.65 -29.70
C MET A 166 14.24 -8.54 -28.87
N PHE A 167 14.75 -8.33 -27.65
CA PHE A 167 14.32 -7.38 -26.61
C PHE A 167 13.21 -7.86 -25.65
N GLY A 168 13.67 -8.29 -24.47
CA GLY A 168 12.88 -8.70 -23.32
C GLY A 168 12.99 -10.19 -23.07
N SER A 169 13.87 -10.61 -22.14
CA SER A 169 13.94 -11.99 -21.68
C SER A 169 12.60 -12.38 -21.06
N LYS A 170 11.72 -13.02 -21.84
CA LYS A 170 10.51 -13.67 -21.31
C LYS A 170 10.98 -14.64 -20.23
N LYS A 171 10.49 -14.47 -18.99
CA LYS A 171 10.74 -15.44 -17.92
C LYS A 171 10.10 -16.75 -18.34
N THR A 172 10.90 -17.67 -18.85
CA THR A 172 10.43 -18.99 -19.25
C THR A 172 10.40 -19.90 -18.03
N TYR A 173 9.22 -20.32 -17.62
CA TYR A 173 8.98 -21.22 -16.49
C TYR A 173 9.02 -22.69 -16.97
N GLY A 174 10.17 -23.11 -17.48
CA GLY A 174 10.33 -24.39 -18.17
C GLY A 174 10.13 -25.59 -17.25
N ASN A 175 10.68 -25.57 -16.03
CA ASN A 175 10.58 -26.70 -15.12
C ASN A 175 9.16 -26.89 -14.58
N ALA A 176 8.48 -25.79 -14.26
CA ALA A 176 7.09 -25.82 -13.80
C ALA A 176 6.14 -26.25 -14.92
N ALA A 177 6.38 -25.81 -16.16
CA ALA A 177 5.62 -26.25 -17.33
C ALA A 177 5.81 -27.75 -17.61
N GLU A 178 7.04 -28.27 -17.53
CA GLU A 178 7.33 -29.71 -17.69
C GLU A 178 6.63 -30.56 -16.62
N LYS A 179 6.57 -30.08 -15.38
CA LYS A 179 5.80 -30.71 -14.29
C LYS A 179 4.28 -30.51 -14.47
N GLY A 180 3.85 -29.74 -15.46
CA GLY A 180 2.46 -29.45 -15.79
C GLY A 180 1.73 -28.67 -14.71
N ILE A 181 2.43 -27.75 -14.02
CA ILE A 181 1.83 -26.78 -13.11
C ILE A 181 1.06 -25.74 -13.92
N LYS A 182 -0.13 -25.34 -13.45
CA LYS A 182 -0.92 -24.29 -14.09
C LYS A 182 -0.29 -22.92 -13.79
N LEU A 183 0.41 -22.37 -14.77
CA LEU A 183 1.03 -21.06 -14.69
C LEU A 183 0.11 -19.97 -15.25
N TRP A 184 0.24 -18.77 -14.70
CA TRP A 184 -0.44 -17.59 -15.23
C TRP A 184 0.32 -17.04 -16.44
N SER A 185 -0.40 -16.69 -17.50
CA SER A 185 0.24 -16.03 -18.65
C SER A 185 0.63 -14.59 -18.33
N ASP A 186 1.58 -14.04 -19.08
CA ASP A 186 1.97 -12.63 -18.95
C ASP A 186 0.77 -11.68 -19.11
N PHE A 187 -0.19 -12.03 -19.96
CA PHE A 187 -1.42 -11.27 -20.12
C PHE A 187 -2.30 -11.32 -18.86
N GLN A 188 -2.48 -12.51 -18.26
CA GLN A 188 -3.23 -12.67 -17.01
C GLN A 188 -2.57 -11.97 -15.83
N ILE A 189 -1.24 -11.87 -15.83
CA ILE A 189 -0.49 -11.12 -14.83
C ILE A 189 -0.67 -9.61 -15.04
N LYS A 190 -0.48 -9.13 -16.27
CA LYS A 190 -0.57 -7.69 -16.60
C LYS A 190 -1.96 -7.10 -16.36
N THR A 191 -3.00 -7.90 -16.55
CA THR A 191 -4.41 -7.50 -16.32
C THR A 191 -4.81 -7.54 -14.85
N ALA A 192 -4.05 -8.24 -13.99
CA ALA A 192 -4.29 -8.24 -12.55
C ALA A 192 -3.80 -6.93 -11.91
N ILE A 193 -4.41 -6.55 -10.79
CA ILE A 193 -4.10 -5.30 -10.07
C ILE A 193 -3.69 -5.62 -8.61
N GLY A 194 -2.84 -4.77 -8.04
CA GLY A 194 -2.52 -4.78 -6.61
C GLY A 194 -1.89 -6.10 -6.12
N LEU A 195 -2.42 -6.65 -5.03
CA LEU A 195 -1.90 -7.89 -4.43
C LEU A 195 -2.10 -9.12 -5.32
N GLU A 196 -3.14 -9.14 -6.17
CA GLU A 196 -3.38 -10.29 -7.05
C GLU A 196 -2.35 -10.38 -8.16
N LYS A 197 -1.91 -9.24 -8.71
CA LYS A 197 -0.77 -9.20 -9.65
C LYS A 197 0.50 -9.78 -9.02
N LYS A 198 0.84 -9.29 -7.82
CA LYS A 198 2.01 -9.75 -7.05
C LYS A 198 1.90 -11.25 -6.72
N ARG A 199 0.71 -11.74 -6.40
CA ARG A 199 0.44 -13.17 -6.15
C ARG A 199 0.76 -14.01 -7.37
N ARG A 200 0.24 -13.64 -8.54
CA ARG A 200 0.42 -14.42 -9.79
C ARG A 200 1.88 -14.47 -10.22
N GLU A 201 2.59 -13.34 -10.15
CA GLU A 201 4.03 -13.27 -10.41
C GLU A 201 4.82 -14.16 -9.44
N PHE A 202 4.50 -14.05 -8.14
CA PHE A 202 5.16 -14.85 -7.11
C PHE A 202 4.89 -16.34 -7.30
N PHE A 203 3.65 -16.73 -7.61
CA PHE A 203 3.27 -18.11 -7.82
C PHE A 203 4.07 -18.75 -8.95
N ASN A 204 4.12 -18.11 -10.12
CA ASN A 204 4.89 -18.64 -11.25
C ASN A 204 6.39 -18.78 -10.92
N MET A 205 6.96 -17.76 -10.26
CA MET A 205 8.36 -17.79 -9.84
C MET A 205 8.63 -18.91 -8.82
N LYS A 206 7.76 -19.07 -7.82
CA LYS A 206 7.95 -20.07 -6.77
C LYS A 206 7.71 -21.48 -7.27
N ALA A 207 6.75 -21.69 -8.15
CA ALA A 207 6.53 -22.96 -8.82
C ALA A 207 7.76 -23.38 -9.63
N GLU A 208 8.38 -22.44 -10.37
CA GLU A 208 9.62 -22.70 -11.12
C GLU A 208 10.80 -23.01 -10.21
N GLU A 209 10.97 -22.25 -9.13
CA GLU A 209 12.01 -22.49 -8.12
C GLU A 209 11.88 -23.90 -7.52
N LEU A 210 10.68 -24.28 -7.08
CA LEU A 210 10.41 -25.62 -6.54
C LEU A 210 10.66 -26.72 -7.57
N CYS A 211 10.24 -26.51 -8.82
CA CYS A 211 10.44 -27.49 -9.89
C CYS A 211 11.89 -27.56 -10.39
N SER A 212 12.72 -26.54 -10.14
CA SER A 212 14.16 -26.58 -10.48
C SER A 212 14.96 -27.50 -9.56
N VAL A 213 14.44 -27.77 -8.37
CA VAL A 213 15.10 -28.61 -7.37
C VAL A 213 14.80 -30.09 -7.65
N THR A 214 15.83 -30.87 -7.96
CA THR A 214 15.72 -32.25 -8.46
C THR A 214 14.92 -33.19 -7.53
N HIS A 215 15.11 -33.11 -6.22
CA HIS A 215 14.38 -33.97 -5.27
C HIS A 215 12.89 -33.59 -5.16
N ILE A 216 12.58 -32.29 -5.20
CA ILE A 216 11.20 -31.79 -5.20
C ILE A 216 10.52 -32.16 -6.52
N LYS A 217 11.17 -31.90 -7.65
CA LYS A 217 10.68 -32.24 -8.99
C LYS A 217 10.34 -33.72 -9.12
N ARG A 218 11.12 -34.62 -8.50
CA ARG A 218 10.88 -36.07 -8.55
C ARG A 218 9.79 -36.53 -7.58
N ASN A 219 9.84 -36.07 -6.34
CA ASN A 219 9.06 -36.67 -5.26
C ASN A 219 7.71 -35.99 -5.03
N TRP A 220 7.61 -34.69 -5.34
CA TRP A 220 6.39 -33.93 -5.06
C TRP A 220 5.43 -33.98 -6.24
N THR A 221 4.15 -34.08 -5.91
CA THR A 221 3.02 -33.95 -6.82
C THR A 221 2.78 -32.49 -7.20
N LYS A 222 2.01 -32.28 -8.28
CA LYS A 222 1.62 -30.94 -8.73
C LYS A 222 0.89 -30.16 -7.63
N THR A 223 0.04 -30.86 -6.88
CA THR A 223 -0.76 -30.31 -5.78
C THR A 223 0.12 -29.87 -4.61
N GLU A 224 1.13 -30.66 -4.24
CA GLU A 224 2.07 -30.29 -3.16
C GLU A 224 2.90 -29.06 -3.54
N ILE A 225 3.36 -28.98 -4.79
CA ILE A 225 4.09 -27.81 -5.30
C ILE A 225 3.20 -26.56 -5.28
N ALA A 226 1.95 -26.67 -5.74
CA ALA A 226 0.99 -25.56 -5.70
C ALA A 226 0.68 -25.12 -4.26
N GLY A 227 0.42 -26.08 -3.36
CA GLY A 227 0.15 -25.81 -1.95
C GLY A 227 1.34 -25.16 -1.23
N ALA A 228 2.56 -25.58 -1.54
CA ALA A 228 3.77 -24.95 -1.01
C ALA A 228 3.95 -23.52 -1.54
N ALA A 229 3.67 -23.28 -2.82
CA ALA A 229 3.71 -21.94 -3.41
C ALA A 229 2.66 -21.01 -2.78
N ASP A 230 1.42 -21.47 -2.57
CA ASP A 230 0.36 -20.70 -1.91
C ASP A 230 0.65 -20.43 -0.42
N THR A 231 1.24 -21.41 0.28
CA THR A 231 1.69 -21.22 1.67
C THR A 231 2.78 -20.16 1.75
N ALA A 232 3.78 -20.24 0.86
CA ALA A 232 4.83 -19.24 0.76
C ALA A 232 4.29 -17.84 0.42
N TRP A 233 3.27 -17.76 -0.44
CA TRP A 233 2.59 -16.50 -0.73
C TRP A 233 1.89 -15.94 0.50
N THR A 234 1.21 -16.78 1.28
CA THR A 234 0.52 -16.36 2.50
C THR A 234 1.49 -15.70 3.48
N LEU A 235 2.66 -16.32 3.71
CA LEU A 235 3.72 -15.73 4.55
C LEU A 235 4.22 -14.39 3.99
N LYS A 236 4.47 -14.31 2.67
CA LYS A 236 4.92 -13.08 2.02
C LYS A 236 3.86 -11.97 2.06
N LYS A 237 2.58 -12.30 1.84
CA LYS A 237 1.46 -11.37 1.91
C LYS A 237 1.35 -10.76 3.30
N THR A 238 1.49 -11.56 4.35
CA THR A 238 1.46 -11.06 5.74
C THR A 238 2.55 -10.03 5.98
N ALA A 239 3.78 -10.28 5.51
CA ALA A 239 4.86 -9.30 5.62
C ALA A 239 4.58 -8.01 4.83
N LEU A 240 4.03 -8.12 3.62
CA LEU A 240 3.64 -6.95 2.81
C LEU A 240 2.55 -6.10 3.49
N LEU A 241 1.54 -6.75 4.07
CA LEU A 241 0.47 -6.09 4.80
C LEU A 241 0.96 -5.43 6.09
N GLN A 242 1.92 -6.04 6.79
CA GLN A 242 2.54 -5.41 7.96
C GLN A 242 3.30 -4.14 7.59
N VAL A 243 4.03 -4.15 6.47
CA VAL A 243 4.72 -2.97 5.95
C VAL A 243 3.72 -1.89 5.53
N GLU A 244 2.67 -2.24 4.77
CA GLU A 244 1.61 -1.29 4.40
C GLU A 244 0.88 -0.72 5.62
N ASN A 245 0.57 -1.54 6.63
CA ASN A 245 -0.02 -1.06 7.87
C ASN A 245 0.92 -0.11 8.61
N SER A 246 2.21 -0.44 8.74
CA SER A 246 3.17 0.47 9.38
C SER A 246 3.30 1.79 8.64
N TYR A 247 3.25 1.76 7.30
CA TYR A 247 3.26 2.95 6.46
C TYR A 247 1.98 3.77 6.64
N ILE A 248 0.82 3.14 6.70
CA ILE A 248 -0.46 3.82 6.94
C ILE A 248 -0.50 4.41 8.35
N SER A 249 -0.06 3.67 9.38
CA SER A 249 0.03 4.16 10.76
C SER A 249 0.93 5.38 10.86
N THR A 250 2.11 5.36 10.26
CA THR A 250 3.01 6.53 10.22
C THR A 250 2.45 7.69 9.40
N LEU A 251 1.71 7.42 8.31
CA LEU A 251 1.03 8.46 7.53
C LEU A 251 -0.13 9.11 8.31
N LEU A 252 -0.85 8.33 9.13
CA LEU A 252 -1.92 8.78 10.01
C LEU A 252 -1.40 9.49 11.27
N GLU A 253 -0.21 9.16 11.74
CA GLU A 253 0.47 9.92 12.80
C GLU A 253 0.93 11.30 12.28
N GLY A 254 1.30 11.39 10.99
CA GLY A 254 1.70 12.66 10.35
C GLY A 254 0.55 13.55 9.87
N LYS A 255 -0.63 12.98 9.62
CA LYS A 255 -1.86 13.73 9.31
C LYS A 255 -2.80 13.56 10.47
N LYS A 256 -2.99 14.59 11.31
CA LYS A 256 -4.06 14.62 12.31
C LYS A 256 -5.34 14.17 11.62
N ALA A 257 -5.74 12.91 11.84
CA ALA A 257 -7.07 12.45 11.47
C ALA A 257 -8.06 13.46 12.08
N PRO A 258 -9.19 13.77 11.41
CA PRO A 258 -10.21 14.61 12.02
C PRO A 258 -10.57 13.95 13.35
N LYS A 259 -10.05 14.50 14.44
CA LYS A 259 -10.33 14.00 15.78
C LYS A 259 -11.82 14.23 15.96
N GLN A 260 -12.60 13.15 16.10
CA GLN A 260 -13.97 13.29 16.56
C GLN A 260 -13.94 14.16 17.82
N LYS A 261 -14.84 15.15 17.87
CA LYS A 261 -14.94 16.04 19.03
C LYS A 261 -15.07 15.15 20.27
N GLU A 262 -14.32 15.48 21.32
CA GLU A 262 -14.33 14.71 22.57
C GLU A 262 -15.75 14.54 23.12
N SER A 263 -16.62 15.53 22.90
CA SER A 263 -18.05 15.47 23.20
C SER A 263 -18.80 14.35 22.45
N THR A 264 -18.46 14.10 21.19
CA THR A 264 -19.05 13.02 20.38
C THR A 264 -18.57 11.66 20.87
N ILE A 265 -17.29 11.54 21.23
CA ILE A 265 -16.73 10.30 21.79
C ILE A 265 -17.41 9.97 23.11
N ARG A 266 -17.55 10.96 24.01
CA ARG A 266 -18.25 10.78 25.29
C ARG A 266 -19.71 10.35 25.10
N LYS A 267 -20.44 11.03 24.22
CA LYS A 267 -21.84 10.70 23.93
C LYS A 267 -21.99 9.27 23.39
N ASN A 268 -21.13 8.86 22.45
CA ASN A 268 -21.14 7.50 21.91
C ASN A 268 -20.79 6.46 23.00
N LEU A 269 -19.88 6.78 23.91
CA LEU A 269 -19.51 5.89 25.02
C LEU A 269 -20.68 5.74 26.01
N GLU A 270 -21.37 6.84 26.34
CA GLU A 270 -22.56 6.83 27.18
C GLU A 270 -23.70 6.03 26.54
N GLU A 271 -23.99 6.24 25.25
CA GLU A 271 -24.99 5.46 24.51
C GLU A 271 -24.64 3.96 24.48
N MET A 272 -23.37 3.62 24.27
CA MET A 272 -22.90 2.23 24.32
C MET A 272 -23.06 1.61 25.71
N MET A 273 -22.74 2.35 26.76
CA MET A 273 -22.92 1.89 28.14
C MET A 273 -24.40 1.67 28.49
N VAL A 274 -25.27 2.58 28.08
CA VAL A 274 -26.72 2.46 28.28
C VAL A 274 -27.27 1.24 27.53
N ASN A 275 -26.88 1.06 26.26
CA ASN A 275 -27.30 -0.10 25.46
C ASN A 275 -26.78 -1.41 26.06
N HIS A 276 -25.53 -1.43 26.54
CA HIS A 276 -24.96 -2.59 27.21
C HIS A 276 -25.75 -2.97 28.48
N MET A 277 -26.02 -2.00 29.35
CA MET A 277 -26.81 -2.23 30.56
C MET A 277 -28.22 -2.74 30.24
N LYS A 278 -28.84 -2.21 29.18
CA LYS A 278 -30.15 -2.65 28.71
C LYS A 278 -30.11 -4.09 28.19
N LEU A 279 -29.11 -4.45 27.38
CA LEU A 279 -28.92 -5.83 26.90
C LEU A 279 -28.71 -6.83 28.05
N VAL A 280 -27.93 -6.45 29.08
CA VAL A 280 -27.72 -7.29 30.27
C VAL A 280 -29.03 -7.51 31.03
N SER A 281 -29.87 -6.47 31.15
CA SER A 281 -31.19 -6.60 31.78
C SER A 281 -32.12 -7.53 30.99
N LEU A 282 -32.15 -7.40 29.66
CA LEU A 282 -32.98 -8.26 28.80
C LEU A 282 -32.49 -9.71 28.80
N ASP A 283 -31.18 -9.96 28.83
CA ASP A 283 -30.61 -11.31 28.97
C ASP A 283 -31.02 -11.97 30.29
N GLN A 284 -31.05 -11.20 31.38
CA GLN A 284 -31.53 -11.68 32.67
C GLN A 284 -33.03 -11.98 32.64
N GLU A 285 -33.84 -11.13 32.00
CA GLU A 285 -35.28 -11.35 31.81
C GLU A 285 -35.56 -12.62 30.97
N LEU A 286 -34.80 -12.86 29.90
CA LEU A 286 -34.93 -14.08 29.09
C LEU A 286 -34.65 -15.35 29.88
N LYS A 287 -33.69 -15.33 30.82
CA LYS A 287 -33.41 -16.48 31.69
C LYS A 287 -34.60 -16.81 32.58
N VAL A 288 -35.21 -15.79 33.19
CA VAL A 288 -36.41 -15.96 34.02
C VAL A 288 -37.59 -16.47 33.19
N LEU A 289 -37.84 -15.87 32.03
CA LEU A 289 -38.95 -16.27 31.15
C LEU A 289 -38.78 -17.67 30.55
N ALA A 290 -37.53 -18.12 30.36
CA ALA A 290 -37.24 -19.49 29.93
C ALA A 290 -37.62 -20.53 30.99
N GLU A 291 -37.53 -20.17 32.28
CA GLU A 291 -37.95 -21.01 33.41
C GLU A 291 -39.47 -20.97 33.62
N GLU A 292 -40.11 -19.83 33.36
CA GLU A 292 -41.56 -19.63 33.56
C GLU A 292 -42.44 -20.11 32.38
N GLY A 293 -41.85 -20.43 31.23
CA GLY A 293 -42.57 -20.95 30.06
C GLY A 293 -43.45 -19.92 29.33
N ASN A 294 -43.25 -18.62 29.58
CA ASN A 294 -44.03 -17.55 28.96
C ASN A 294 -43.48 -17.21 27.55
N SER A 295 -44.02 -17.88 26.52
CA SER A 295 -43.51 -17.76 25.15
C SER A 295 -43.75 -16.40 24.48
N ASP A 296 -44.80 -15.68 24.89
CA ASP A 296 -45.19 -14.44 24.22
C ASP A 296 -44.32 -13.28 24.70
N ARG A 297 -44.10 -13.16 26.01
CA ARG A 297 -43.17 -12.17 26.56
C ARG A 297 -41.73 -12.44 26.14
N LYS A 298 -41.33 -13.71 26.02
CA LYS A 298 -40.00 -14.09 25.54
C LYS A 298 -39.72 -13.55 24.13
N LYS A 299 -40.67 -13.67 23.20
CA LYS A 299 -40.53 -13.14 21.83
C LYS A 299 -40.40 -11.62 21.82
N GLU A 300 -41.16 -10.92 22.67
CA GLU A 300 -41.09 -9.46 22.79
C GLU A 300 -39.69 -9.00 23.24
N VAL A 301 -39.13 -9.66 24.25
CA VAL A 301 -37.77 -9.36 24.77
C VAL A 301 -36.69 -9.68 23.73
N GLU A 302 -36.82 -10.76 22.97
CA GLU A 302 -35.91 -11.10 21.87
C GLU A 302 -35.93 -10.04 20.75
N GLU A 303 -37.10 -9.50 20.40
CA GLU A 303 -37.20 -8.40 19.42
C GLU A 303 -36.62 -7.09 19.96
N GLU A 304 -36.79 -6.80 21.25
CA GLU A 304 -36.18 -5.62 21.88
C GLU A 304 -34.64 -5.71 21.88
N MET A 305 -34.07 -6.88 22.15
CA MET A 305 -32.62 -7.11 22.03
C MET A 305 -32.13 -6.91 20.58
N LYS A 306 -32.87 -7.43 19.58
CA LYS A 306 -32.53 -7.23 18.16
C LYS A 306 -32.57 -5.76 17.77
N HIS A 307 -33.47 -4.97 18.34
CA HIS A 307 -33.56 -3.54 18.05
C HIS A 307 -32.34 -2.77 18.58
N ILE A 308 -31.81 -3.13 19.76
CA ILE A 308 -30.63 -2.48 20.37
C ILE A 308 -29.33 -2.82 19.61
N MET A 309 -29.28 -3.95 18.90
CA MET A 309 -28.08 -4.43 18.20
C MET A 309 -27.96 -3.97 16.73
N ARG A 310 -28.94 -3.26 16.18
CA ARG A 310 -28.91 -2.70 14.82
C ARG A 310 -28.34 -1.28 14.82
#